data_AF-A0A068SDY7-F1
#
_entry.id   AF-A0A068SDY7-F1
#
_cell.length_a   1.000
_cell.length_b   1.000
_cell.length_c   1.000
_cell.angle_alpha   90.00
_cell.angle_beta   90.00
_cell.angle_gamma   90.00
#
_symmetry.space_group_name_H-M   'P 1'
#
loop_
_entity.id
_entity.type
_entity.pdbx_description
1 polymer ?
#
loop_
_entity_poly.entity_id
_entity_poly.type
_entity_poly.pdbx_seq_one_letter_code
_entity_poly.pdbx_strand_id
1 'polypeptide(L)'
;MVRITEADFDKEYERIKQDSVEGNCIIFVASDVDAICACKIFQFVLKSDLIQHKLVPVSGYQDLEKANNELVANDPDLRSIIMINCGSSLELYDFFQKNEDLRIYVFDSHRPINLHNCLPANQNVRVFDEAADTERMNQHIEAYDASLIDDSSDDDSMDGSDTDEEDDLDLRPRQRRRLNQEGQSRGEQRRLRQRQRRLLAEYQMAGVYYGNSVAGQMYTLATQLAKTNNELLWLAIIGVTAQYIFERIDTDQYMKYVQAFNDNVALFNMAPDEENVRTGENSIQKEEEYRFMLFRHWSLYDSMYHSGYVASKLSVWRDYGRRRLNNMFAKMGFSLAQCQQVYTHMDLQLKDMLRHKIETVAPLYGLTDICFPSFARTYGWKLRFSASDAVYALATLLETSPLTATRLGENVKWNQDEDWDALESESGDHGDNTDLSSVRRKWWMRNFYTAYDATNNVEGLQHGIDLCMKIQKAVVRQGTAILDKKASKVIKNFRVVIMRDGPDLPLFQHPLTLSKLALFLTDAYREHASRSMPFVISSLDEEHDSYLVVANTGAPSFGDIRKNPFGLAFKKAANKSKARISFDTFESSVLQIHKNDLDHFLENLFIGA
;
A
#
# COMPACT_ATOMS: atom_id res chain seq x y z
N MET A 1 -26.03 5.79 7.13
CA MET A 1 -25.20 4.58 7.19
C MET A 1 -23.76 5.04 7.39
N VAL A 2 -22.98 4.40 8.26
CA VAL A 2 -21.62 4.85 8.61
C VAL A 2 -20.57 4.28 7.65
N ARG A 3 -20.75 3.01 7.25
CA ARG A 3 -20.04 2.42 6.13
C ARG A 3 -20.80 2.62 4.82
N ILE A 4 -20.14 3.16 3.81
CA ILE A 4 -20.73 3.56 2.54
C ILE A 4 -20.19 2.62 1.45
N THR A 5 -21.08 1.99 0.70
CA THR A 5 -20.72 1.13 -0.43
C THR A 5 -20.94 1.86 -1.75
N GLU A 6 -20.48 1.26 -2.85
CA GLU A 6 -20.49 1.87 -4.17
C GLU A 6 -21.90 2.35 -4.58
N ALA A 7 -22.99 1.75 -4.07
CA ALA A 7 -24.35 2.16 -4.41
C ALA A 7 -24.78 3.55 -3.86
N ASP A 8 -24.05 4.09 -2.88
CA ASP A 8 -24.41 5.33 -2.17
C ASP A 8 -23.30 6.41 -2.26
N PHE A 9 -22.27 6.23 -3.10
CA PHE A 9 -21.17 7.19 -3.24
C PHE A 9 -21.66 8.57 -3.71
N ASP A 10 -22.56 8.61 -4.68
CA ASP A 10 -23.21 9.83 -5.18
C ASP A 10 -23.95 10.61 -4.09
N LYS A 11 -24.73 9.92 -3.25
CA LYS A 11 -25.50 10.52 -2.14
C LYS A 11 -24.60 11.12 -1.08
N GLU A 12 -23.52 10.44 -0.73
CA GLU A 12 -22.56 10.98 0.25
C GLU A 12 -21.72 12.12 -0.33
N TYR A 13 -21.46 12.10 -1.64
CA TYR A 13 -20.85 13.25 -2.30
C TYR A 13 -21.75 14.50 -2.23
N GLU A 14 -23.06 14.37 -2.46
CA GLU A 14 -24.00 15.49 -2.30
C GLU A 14 -23.97 16.09 -0.88
N ARG A 15 -23.67 15.29 0.15
CA ARG A 15 -23.43 15.81 1.51
C ARG A 15 -22.14 16.60 1.62
N ILE A 16 -21.06 16.13 1.01
CA ILE A 16 -19.81 16.92 0.93
C ILE A 16 -20.08 18.28 0.29
N LYS A 17 -20.94 18.34 -0.75
CA LYS A 17 -21.35 19.62 -1.36
C LYS A 17 -22.11 20.51 -0.38
N GLN A 18 -23.05 19.95 0.38
CA GLN A 18 -23.82 20.70 1.39
C GLN A 18 -22.89 21.27 2.47
N ASP A 19 -21.98 20.45 3.00
CA ASP A 19 -21.02 20.84 4.03
C ASP A 19 -20.08 21.94 3.55
N SER A 20 -19.69 21.89 2.27
CA SER A 20 -18.82 22.90 1.66
C SER A 20 -19.46 24.29 1.51
N VAL A 21 -20.79 24.39 1.60
CA VAL A 21 -21.48 25.69 1.65
C VAL A 21 -21.39 26.30 3.04
N GLU A 22 -21.33 25.45 4.07
CA GLU A 22 -21.36 25.84 5.48
C GLU A 22 -19.96 26.08 6.07
N GLY A 23 -18.89 25.67 5.37
CA GLY A 23 -17.54 25.92 5.84
C GLY A 23 -16.43 25.25 5.03
N ASN A 24 -15.27 25.11 5.66
CA ASN A 24 -14.03 24.70 5.02
C ASN A 24 -13.95 23.18 4.82
N CYS A 25 -13.15 22.76 3.82
CA CYS A 25 -12.85 21.37 3.52
C CYS A 25 -11.33 21.15 3.49
N ILE A 26 -10.85 20.15 4.24
CA ILE A 26 -9.45 19.72 4.25
C ILE A 26 -9.33 18.31 3.68
N ILE A 27 -8.33 18.10 2.81
CA ILE A 27 -7.99 16.79 2.25
C ILE A 27 -6.64 16.36 2.79
N PHE A 28 -6.62 15.32 3.63
CA PHE A 28 -5.41 14.63 4.01
C PHE A 28 -5.11 13.51 3.01
N VAL A 29 -3.91 13.51 2.43
CA VAL A 29 -3.52 12.55 1.38
C VAL A 29 -2.22 11.85 1.75
N ALA A 30 -2.21 10.52 1.69
CA ALA A 30 -1.02 9.72 1.90
C ALA A 30 0.02 9.92 0.78
N SER A 31 1.30 9.70 1.09
CA SER A 31 2.40 9.81 0.11
C SER A 31 2.65 8.51 -0.65
N ASP A 32 1.68 8.09 -1.47
CA ASP A 32 1.79 6.94 -2.37
C ASP A 32 1.12 7.18 -3.73
N VAL A 33 1.40 6.29 -4.69
CA VAL A 33 0.93 6.44 -6.08
C VAL A 33 -0.59 6.38 -6.19
N ASP A 34 -1.25 5.47 -5.46
CA ASP A 34 -2.72 5.33 -5.48
C ASP A 34 -3.38 6.57 -4.89
N ALA A 35 -2.86 7.05 -3.76
CA ALA A 35 -3.34 8.26 -3.08
C ALA A 35 -3.21 9.52 -3.95
N ILE A 36 -2.08 9.72 -4.64
CA ILE A 36 -1.88 10.86 -5.55
C ILE A 36 -2.86 10.83 -6.72
N CYS A 37 -3.02 9.66 -7.35
CA CYS A 37 -3.97 9.47 -8.44
C CYS A 37 -5.41 9.71 -7.97
N ALA A 38 -5.79 9.14 -6.82
CA ALA A 38 -7.09 9.34 -6.20
C ALA A 38 -7.36 10.82 -5.88
N CYS A 39 -6.38 11.50 -5.29
CA CYS A 39 -6.48 12.91 -4.95
C CYS A 39 -6.71 13.77 -6.19
N LYS A 40 -5.96 13.56 -7.28
CA LYS A 40 -6.17 14.28 -8.55
C LYS A 40 -7.57 14.07 -9.11
N ILE A 41 -8.07 12.84 -9.09
CA ILE A 41 -9.44 12.52 -9.55
C ILE A 41 -10.46 13.27 -8.71
N PHE A 42 -10.32 13.19 -7.39
CA PHE A 42 -11.28 13.78 -6.47
C PHE A 42 -11.24 15.32 -6.50
N GLN A 43 -10.06 15.93 -6.60
CA GLN A 43 -9.92 17.37 -6.77
C GLN A 43 -10.53 17.86 -8.08
N PHE A 44 -10.47 17.08 -9.17
CA PHE A 44 -11.18 17.42 -10.40
C PHE A 44 -12.70 17.48 -10.16
N VAL A 45 -13.24 16.47 -9.48
CA VAL A 45 -14.67 16.41 -9.14
C VAL A 45 -15.07 17.61 -8.27
N LEU A 46 -14.33 17.91 -7.19
CA LEU A 46 -14.59 19.07 -6.34
C LEU A 46 -14.49 20.41 -7.09
N LYS A 47 -13.43 20.59 -7.89
CA LYS A 47 -13.23 21.83 -8.67
C LYS A 47 -14.33 22.04 -9.71
N SER A 48 -14.85 20.96 -10.30
CA SER A 48 -15.97 21.05 -11.24
C SER A 48 -17.26 21.56 -10.59
N ASP A 49 -17.41 21.38 -9.27
CA ASP A 49 -18.50 21.93 -8.46
C ASP A 49 -18.12 23.20 -7.70
N LEU A 50 -16.96 23.79 -7.99
CA LEU A 50 -16.43 25.00 -7.34
C LEU A 50 -16.23 24.88 -5.83
N ILE A 51 -15.97 23.66 -5.34
CA ILE A 51 -15.73 23.41 -3.92
C ILE A 51 -14.28 23.76 -3.56
N GLN A 52 -14.12 24.79 -2.73
CA GLN A 52 -12.82 25.17 -2.19
C GLN A 52 -12.33 24.13 -1.18
N HIS A 53 -11.05 23.79 -1.25
CA HIS A 53 -10.46 22.77 -0.38
C HIS A 53 -8.97 23.02 -0.19
N LYS A 54 -8.45 22.62 0.97
CA LYS A 54 -7.02 22.64 1.29
C LYS A 54 -6.44 21.22 1.16
N LEU A 55 -5.42 21.07 0.33
CA LEU A 55 -4.69 19.81 0.20
C LEU A 55 -3.54 19.77 1.20
N VAL A 56 -3.50 18.73 2.04
CA VAL A 56 -2.47 18.53 3.06
C VAL A 56 -1.88 17.11 2.92
N PRO A 57 -0.69 16.98 2.31
CA PRO A 57 0.02 15.72 2.27
C PRO A 57 0.42 15.27 3.68
N VAL A 58 0.31 13.97 3.95
CA VAL A 58 0.74 13.33 5.21
C VAL A 58 1.51 12.06 4.90
N SER A 59 2.73 11.90 5.45
CA SER A 59 3.56 10.71 5.23
C SER A 59 3.43 9.68 6.35
N GLY A 60 2.79 10.05 7.46
CA GLY A 60 2.64 9.24 8.65
C GLY A 60 1.69 9.86 9.67
N TYR A 61 1.59 9.21 10.83
CA TYR A 61 0.71 9.61 11.92
C TYR A 61 1.16 10.91 12.61
N GLN A 62 2.46 11.16 12.72
CA GLN A 62 3.00 12.39 13.29
C GLN A 62 2.67 13.62 12.43
N ASP A 63 2.77 13.50 11.10
CA ASP A 63 2.34 14.57 10.19
C ASP A 63 0.84 14.85 10.33
N LEU A 64 0.05 13.79 10.48
CA LEU A 64 -1.39 13.90 10.69
C LEU A 64 -1.72 14.55 12.04
N GLU A 65 -0.99 14.21 13.11
CA GLU A 65 -1.13 14.83 14.43
C GLU A 65 -0.74 16.31 14.41
N LYS A 66 0.38 16.63 13.75
CA LYS A 66 0.79 18.03 13.53
C LYS A 66 -0.29 18.80 12.78
N ALA A 67 -0.79 18.26 11.68
CA ALA A 67 -1.83 18.90 10.89
C ALA A 67 -3.16 19.03 11.64
N ASN A 68 -3.50 18.07 12.50
CA ASN A 68 -4.66 18.16 13.39
C ASN A 68 -4.51 19.37 14.34
N ASN A 69 -3.37 19.49 15.02
CA ASN A 69 -3.11 20.57 15.97
C ASN A 69 -3.02 21.96 15.31
N GLU A 70 -2.45 22.04 14.11
CA GLU A 70 -2.21 23.32 13.43
C GLU A 70 -3.40 23.78 12.57
N LEU A 71 -4.08 22.85 11.89
CA LEU A 71 -5.07 23.17 10.86
C LEU A 71 -6.49 22.82 11.25
N VAL A 72 -6.72 21.74 12.00
CA VAL A 72 -8.07 21.30 12.36
C VAL A 72 -8.53 22.00 13.64
N ALA A 73 -7.74 21.93 14.71
CA ALA A 73 -8.09 22.52 15.99
C ALA A 73 -8.25 24.05 15.95
N ASN A 74 -7.61 24.71 14.98
CA ASN A 74 -7.63 26.17 14.81
C ASN A 74 -8.65 26.66 13.77
N ASP A 75 -9.40 25.77 13.12
CA ASP A 75 -10.40 26.12 12.11
C ASP A 75 -11.82 25.85 12.63
N PRO A 76 -12.50 26.85 13.24
CA PRO A 76 -13.85 26.67 13.77
C PRO A 76 -14.90 26.52 12.66
N ASP A 77 -14.58 26.92 11.43
CA ASP A 77 -15.46 26.83 10.27
C ASP A 77 -15.23 25.53 9.50
N LEU A 78 -14.39 24.61 9.98
CA LEU A 78 -14.17 23.33 9.32
C LEU A 78 -15.40 22.42 9.41
N ARG A 79 -15.91 21.99 8.25
CA ARG A 79 -17.08 21.10 8.16
C ARG A 79 -16.76 19.73 7.60
N SER A 80 -15.74 19.62 6.76
CA SER A 80 -15.38 18.35 6.13
C SER A 80 -13.87 18.06 6.18
N ILE A 81 -13.52 16.85 6.63
CA ILE A 81 -12.20 16.25 6.47
C ILE A 81 -12.31 15.06 5.53
N ILE A 82 -11.41 14.99 4.55
CA ILE A 82 -11.37 13.93 3.56
C ILE A 82 -10.02 13.24 3.68
N MET A 83 -10.03 11.96 4.07
CA MET A 83 -8.85 11.13 4.25
C MET A 83 -8.67 10.25 3.00
N ILE A 84 -7.54 10.40 2.30
CA ILE A 84 -7.20 9.63 1.09
C ILE A 84 -6.01 8.73 1.39
N ASN A 85 -6.29 7.43 1.38
CA ASN A 85 -5.40 6.30 1.66
C ASN A 85 -4.72 6.35 3.05
N CYS A 86 -5.40 6.97 4.02
CA CYS A 86 -4.96 7.05 5.40
C CYS A 86 -6.15 7.06 6.37
N GLY A 87 -5.88 6.79 7.65
CA GLY A 87 -6.84 6.97 8.75
C GLY A 87 -7.72 5.77 9.08
N SER A 88 -7.75 4.70 8.28
CA SER A 88 -8.62 3.54 8.55
C SER A 88 -8.32 2.86 9.88
N SER A 89 -7.07 2.84 10.33
CA SER A 89 -6.61 2.15 11.54
C SER A 89 -6.67 3.00 12.81
N LEU A 90 -6.96 4.29 12.70
CA LEU A 90 -7.15 5.20 13.84
C LEU A 90 -8.61 5.23 14.29
N GLU A 91 -8.84 5.64 15.53
CA GLU A 91 -10.17 6.01 16.01
C GLU A 91 -10.38 7.51 15.75
N LEU A 92 -11.05 7.82 14.64
CA LEU A 92 -11.00 9.18 14.07
C LEU A 92 -11.85 10.19 14.86
N TYR A 93 -12.95 9.73 15.46
CA TYR A 93 -13.83 10.61 16.23
C TYR A 93 -13.13 11.21 17.45
N ASP A 94 -12.38 10.38 18.18
CA ASP A 94 -11.58 10.81 19.32
C ASP A 94 -10.33 11.58 18.89
N PHE A 95 -9.69 11.18 17.80
CA PHE A 95 -8.51 11.85 17.27
C PHE A 95 -8.79 13.33 16.91
N PHE A 96 -9.94 13.62 16.30
CA PHE A 96 -10.34 14.99 15.93
C PHE A 96 -11.23 15.69 16.99
N GLN A 97 -11.06 15.34 18.27
CA GLN A 97 -11.64 16.04 19.42
C GLN A 97 -13.17 16.17 19.45
N LYS A 98 -13.91 15.22 18.85
CA LYS A 98 -15.39 15.12 18.97
C LYS A 98 -16.15 16.38 18.56
N ASN A 99 -15.80 16.97 17.42
CA ASN A 99 -16.55 18.09 16.87
C ASN A 99 -17.84 17.61 16.17
N GLU A 100 -19.00 17.96 16.72
CA GLU A 100 -20.31 17.50 16.22
C GLU A 100 -20.64 18.03 14.81
N ASP A 101 -20.13 19.20 14.44
CA ASP A 101 -20.37 19.81 13.13
C ASP A 101 -19.40 19.31 12.05
N LEU A 102 -18.37 18.54 12.45
CA LEU A 102 -17.33 18.04 11.56
C LEU A 102 -17.66 16.64 11.05
N ARG A 103 -17.64 16.46 9.72
CA ARG A 103 -17.76 15.15 9.08
C ARG A 103 -16.42 14.70 8.50
N ILE A 104 -16.10 13.42 8.71
CA ILE A 104 -14.84 12.81 8.32
C ILE A 104 -15.13 11.70 7.31
N TYR A 105 -14.70 11.91 6.07
CA TYR A 105 -14.87 10.96 4.96
C TYR A 105 -13.57 10.18 4.77
N VAL A 106 -13.64 8.86 4.86
CA VAL A 106 -12.47 7.97 4.84
C VAL A 106 -12.48 7.12 3.60
N PHE A 107 -11.53 7.37 2.71
CA PHE A 107 -11.25 6.57 1.52
C PHE A 107 -9.89 5.91 1.70
N ASP A 108 -9.87 4.70 2.25
CA ASP A 108 -8.61 4.04 2.59
C ASP A 108 -8.63 2.57 2.17
N SER A 109 -7.55 2.14 1.52
CA SER A 109 -7.36 0.74 1.11
C SER A 109 -6.79 -0.11 2.24
N HIS A 110 -6.19 0.46 3.28
CA HIS A 110 -5.57 -0.32 4.36
C HIS A 110 -6.62 -1.11 5.16
N ARG A 111 -6.29 -2.34 5.53
CA ARG A 111 -7.12 -3.23 6.35
C ARG A 111 -6.26 -3.93 7.41
N PRO A 112 -6.82 -4.26 8.59
CA PRO A 112 -8.21 -4.06 9.01
C PRO A 112 -8.56 -2.59 9.34
N ILE A 113 -9.82 -2.23 9.17
CA ILE A 113 -10.39 -0.93 9.57
C ILE A 113 -10.62 -0.94 11.08
N ASN A 114 -10.43 0.19 11.75
CA ASN A 114 -10.87 0.34 13.13
C ASN A 114 -12.41 0.24 13.20
N LEU A 115 -12.92 -0.82 13.84
CA LEU A 115 -14.35 -1.10 13.92
C LEU A 115 -15.14 0.01 14.61
N HIS A 116 -14.49 0.80 15.49
CA HIS A 116 -15.13 1.95 16.12
C HIS A 116 -15.62 2.97 15.08
N ASN A 117 -14.83 3.24 14.04
CA ASN A 117 -15.22 4.15 12.96
C ASN A 117 -16.43 3.68 12.15
N CYS A 118 -16.79 2.39 12.23
CA CYS A 118 -17.89 1.79 11.48
C CYS A 118 -19.18 1.64 12.31
N LEU A 119 -19.16 2.01 13.59
CA LEU A 119 -20.31 1.87 14.49
C LEU A 119 -21.44 2.83 14.10
N PRO A 120 -22.72 2.41 14.17
CA PRO A 120 -23.87 3.28 13.86
C PRO A 120 -23.94 4.57 14.70
N ALA A 121 -23.38 4.55 15.92
CA ALA A 121 -23.30 5.71 16.80
C ALA A 121 -22.40 6.83 16.24
N ASN A 122 -21.37 6.48 15.47
CA ASN A 122 -20.38 7.42 14.93
C ASN A 122 -20.84 7.98 13.59
N GLN A 123 -21.92 8.76 13.61
CA GLN A 123 -22.50 9.33 12.38
C GLN A 123 -21.60 10.36 11.69
N ASN A 124 -20.63 10.93 12.41
CA ASN A 124 -19.69 11.92 11.88
C ASN A 124 -18.61 11.29 11.00
N VAL A 125 -18.32 10.00 11.16
CA VAL A 125 -17.36 9.28 10.33
C VAL A 125 -18.10 8.55 9.21
N ARG A 126 -17.61 8.66 7.98
CA ARG A 126 -18.16 8.03 6.78
C ARG A 126 -17.05 7.22 6.12
N VAL A 127 -17.07 5.91 6.29
CA VAL A 127 -16.04 5.00 5.77
C VAL A 127 -16.49 4.44 4.43
N PHE A 128 -15.79 4.76 3.35
CA PHE A 128 -16.02 4.19 2.03
C PHE A 128 -15.37 2.82 1.95
N ASP A 129 -16.17 1.81 1.62
CA ASP A 129 -15.75 0.41 1.59
C ASP A 129 -16.46 -0.33 0.44
N GLU A 130 -16.04 -1.56 0.20
CA GLU A 130 -16.54 -2.38 -0.89
C GLU A 130 -17.83 -3.11 -0.54
N ALA A 131 -18.73 -3.24 -1.52
CA ALA A 131 -19.92 -4.06 -1.37
C ALA A 131 -19.60 -5.55 -1.18
N ALA A 132 -18.52 -6.06 -1.77
CA ALA A 132 -18.20 -7.48 -1.83
C ALA A 132 -18.07 -8.13 -0.43
N ASP A 133 -17.47 -7.42 0.53
CA ASP A 133 -17.24 -7.91 1.89
C ASP A 133 -18.31 -7.45 2.90
N THR A 134 -19.48 -7.01 2.40
CA THR A 134 -20.50 -6.36 3.22
C THR A 134 -20.98 -7.23 4.37
N GLU A 135 -21.35 -8.48 4.09
CA GLU A 135 -21.90 -9.40 5.09
C GLU A 135 -20.88 -9.71 6.19
N ARG A 136 -19.64 -10.04 5.81
CA ARG A 136 -18.57 -10.36 6.75
C ARG A 136 -18.25 -9.17 7.66
N MET A 137 -18.15 -7.97 7.08
CA MET A 137 -17.84 -6.77 7.85
C MET A 137 -18.97 -6.43 8.84
N ASN A 138 -20.23 -6.58 8.45
CA ASN A 138 -21.37 -6.34 9.34
C ASN A 138 -21.35 -7.29 10.54
N GLN A 139 -20.98 -8.56 10.36
CA GLN A 139 -20.82 -9.51 11.47
C GLN A 139 -19.74 -9.07 12.48
N HIS A 140 -18.63 -8.48 11.99
CA HIS A 140 -17.58 -7.95 12.87
C HIS A 140 -18.02 -6.67 13.60
N ILE A 141 -18.73 -5.76 12.90
CA ILE A 141 -19.27 -4.53 13.49
C ILE A 141 -20.30 -4.86 14.57
N GLU A 142 -21.26 -5.75 14.30
CA GLU A 142 -22.27 -6.19 15.28
C GLU A 142 -21.63 -6.88 16.49
N ALA A 143 -20.60 -7.69 16.28
CA ALA A 143 -19.86 -8.32 17.37
C ALA A 143 -19.11 -7.30 18.24
N TYR A 144 -18.59 -6.23 17.64
CA TYR A 144 -17.89 -5.16 18.34
C TYR A 144 -18.86 -4.27 19.11
N ASP A 145 -19.96 -3.85 18.49
CA ASP A 145 -21.01 -3.04 19.12
C ASP A 145 -21.58 -3.75 20.36
N ALA A 146 -21.89 -5.05 20.22
CA ALA A 146 -22.35 -5.85 21.35
C ALA A 146 -21.32 -5.98 22.48
N SER A 147 -20.00 -5.96 22.17
CA SER A 147 -18.95 -6.01 23.19
C SER A 147 -18.86 -4.73 24.01
N LEU A 148 -19.12 -3.57 23.40
CA LEU A 148 -19.13 -2.27 24.10
C LEU A 148 -20.31 -2.14 25.07
N ILE A 149 -21.49 -2.64 24.66
CA ILE A 149 -22.68 -2.68 25.52
C ILE A 149 -22.43 -3.58 26.74
N ASP A 150 -21.76 -4.71 26.54
CA ASP A 150 -21.47 -5.67 27.60
C ASP A 150 -20.52 -5.09 28.67
N ASP A 151 -19.42 -4.46 28.24
CA ASP A 151 -18.45 -3.82 29.15
C ASP A 151 -19.08 -2.69 29.98
N SER A 152 -20.13 -2.02 29.47
CA SER A 152 -20.87 -0.99 30.20
C SER A 152 -21.83 -1.53 31.27
N SER A 153 -22.11 -2.84 31.26
CA SER A 153 -23.09 -3.49 32.15
C SER A 153 -22.47 -4.23 33.34
N ASP A 154 -21.13 -4.36 33.38
CA ASP A 154 -20.39 -5.07 34.43
C ASP A 154 -20.12 -4.21 35.70
N ASP A 155 -20.56 -2.95 35.75
CA ASP A 155 -20.42 -2.08 36.95
C ASP A 155 -21.49 -2.34 38.03
N ASP A 156 -22.46 -3.23 37.78
CA ASP A 156 -23.59 -3.50 38.69
C ASP A 156 -23.64 -4.93 39.27
N SER A 157 -22.53 -5.69 39.28
CA SER A 157 -22.53 -7.02 39.94
C SER A 157 -21.24 -7.39 40.67
N MET A 158 -20.89 -6.58 41.67
CA MET A 158 -20.24 -7.10 42.88
C MET A 158 -21.30 -7.79 43.75
N ASP A 159 -21.32 -9.12 43.80
CA ASP A 159 -21.48 -9.92 45.04
C ASP A 159 -21.57 -11.43 44.73
N GLY A 160 -21.00 -12.25 45.62
CA GLY A 160 -21.27 -13.68 45.68
C GLY A 160 -20.04 -14.58 45.63
N SER A 161 -19.15 -14.45 46.62
CA SER A 161 -18.21 -15.52 46.98
C SER A 161 -19.00 -16.75 47.43
N ASP A 162 -18.99 -17.83 46.65
CA ASP A 162 -19.41 -19.14 47.15
C ASP A 162 -18.20 -20.02 47.38
N THR A 163 -17.95 -20.21 48.67
CA THR A 163 -17.03 -21.17 49.30
C THR A 163 -17.35 -22.60 48.86
N ASP A 164 -16.34 -23.30 48.34
CA ASP A 164 -16.35 -24.74 48.17
C ASP A 164 -16.23 -25.42 49.54
N GLU A 165 -17.31 -26.06 50.01
CA GLU A 165 -17.22 -27.13 51.02
C GLU A 165 -17.63 -28.47 50.38
N GLU A 166 -16.69 -29.41 50.41
CA GLU A 166 -16.85 -30.83 50.10
C GLU A 166 -17.61 -31.54 51.24
N ASP A 167 -18.61 -32.37 50.94
CA ASP A 167 -18.59 -33.82 51.30
C ASP A 167 -19.89 -34.59 50.95
N ASP A 168 -19.63 -35.72 50.28
CA ASP A 168 -20.23 -37.06 50.27
C ASP A 168 -21.76 -37.38 50.33
N LEU A 169 -22.18 -38.11 49.26
CA LEU A 169 -22.96 -39.37 49.20
C LEU A 169 -24.21 -39.56 50.10
N ASP A 170 -25.43 -39.55 49.53
CA ASP A 170 -26.19 -40.79 49.24
C ASP A 170 -27.61 -40.57 48.61
N LEU A 171 -27.94 -41.51 47.73
CA LEU A 171 -29.23 -41.99 47.19
C LEU A 171 -30.57 -41.33 47.62
N ARG A 172 -31.34 -40.76 46.64
CA ARG A 172 -32.79 -41.01 46.34
C ARG A 172 -33.39 -40.08 45.26
N PRO A 173 -34.57 -40.40 44.67
CA PRO A 173 -34.82 -40.27 43.23
C PRO A 173 -35.50 -38.97 42.77
N ARG A 174 -35.14 -38.59 41.53
CA ARG A 174 -35.89 -37.75 40.56
C ARG A 174 -37.20 -37.13 41.08
N GLN A 175 -37.10 -36.04 41.83
CA GLN A 175 -38.16 -35.04 41.89
C GLN A 175 -37.89 -33.98 40.82
N ARG A 176 -38.85 -33.86 39.91
CA ARG A 176 -38.96 -32.88 38.85
C ARG A 176 -38.46 -31.50 39.32
N ARG A 177 -37.25 -31.14 38.88
CA ARG A 177 -36.80 -29.75 38.86
C ARG A 177 -37.87 -28.99 38.07
N ARG A 178 -38.59 -28.10 38.76
CA ARG A 178 -39.45 -27.12 38.11
C ARG A 178 -38.62 -26.46 36.99
N LEU A 179 -39.15 -26.50 35.77
CA LEU A 179 -38.64 -25.67 34.67
C LEU A 179 -38.68 -24.23 35.16
N ASN A 180 -37.55 -23.69 35.62
CA ASN A 180 -37.31 -22.27 35.46
C ASN A 180 -36.98 -22.09 33.98
N GLN A 181 -37.94 -21.56 33.23
CA GLN A 181 -37.78 -21.16 31.84
C GLN A 181 -36.77 -20.00 31.66
N GLU A 182 -36.19 -19.48 32.74
CA GLU A 182 -35.11 -18.47 32.69
C GLU A 182 -33.70 -19.08 32.58
N GLY A 183 -33.56 -20.41 32.69
CA GLY A 183 -32.29 -21.12 32.58
C GLY A 183 -31.75 -21.29 31.15
N GLN A 184 -32.56 -20.98 30.12
CA GLN A 184 -32.11 -20.93 28.72
C GLN A 184 -31.20 -19.71 28.44
N SER A 185 -31.19 -18.72 29.33
CA SER A 185 -30.58 -17.41 29.09
C SER A 185 -29.04 -17.38 29.22
N ARG A 186 -28.47 -17.88 30.33
CA ARG A 186 -27.03 -17.69 30.64
C ARG A 186 -26.07 -18.51 29.77
N GLY A 187 -26.45 -19.76 29.43
CA GLY A 187 -25.61 -20.64 28.63
C GLY A 187 -25.52 -20.21 27.16
N GLU A 188 -26.63 -19.75 26.59
CA GLU A 188 -26.70 -19.20 25.24
C GLU A 188 -25.99 -17.85 25.15
N GLN A 189 -26.17 -16.97 26.14
CA GLN A 189 -25.41 -15.72 26.26
C GLN A 189 -23.90 -15.99 26.33
N ARG A 190 -23.44 -16.97 27.11
CA ARG A 190 -22.02 -17.32 27.19
C ARG A 190 -21.47 -17.82 25.85
N ARG A 191 -22.24 -18.63 25.12
CA ARG A 191 -21.87 -19.10 23.77
C ARG A 191 -21.83 -17.96 22.76
N LEU A 192 -22.79 -17.04 22.83
CA LEU A 192 -22.84 -15.85 21.99
C LEU A 192 -21.63 -14.94 22.25
N ARG A 193 -21.33 -14.63 23.51
CA ARG A 193 -20.13 -13.88 23.92
C ARG A 193 -18.85 -14.54 23.43
N GLN A 194 -18.74 -15.87 23.56
CA GLN A 194 -17.58 -16.61 23.06
C GLN A 194 -17.47 -16.51 21.52
N ARG A 195 -18.59 -16.57 20.80
CA ARG A 195 -18.62 -16.38 19.34
C ARG A 195 -18.20 -14.98 18.94
N GLN A 196 -18.72 -13.94 19.60
CA GLN A 196 -18.37 -12.54 19.36
C GLN A 196 -16.88 -12.29 19.62
N ARG A 197 -16.37 -12.72 20.78
CA ARG A 197 -14.93 -12.65 21.10
C ARG A 197 -14.06 -13.36 20.07
N ARG A 198 -14.52 -14.52 19.56
CA ARG A 198 -13.81 -15.24 18.48
C ARG A 198 -13.78 -14.46 17.18
N LEU A 199 -14.90 -13.86 16.76
CA LEU A 199 -14.99 -13.04 15.55
C LEU A 199 -14.09 -11.79 15.64
N LEU A 200 -14.06 -11.13 16.81
CA LEU A 200 -13.20 -9.97 17.04
C LEU A 200 -11.72 -10.38 17.05
N ALA A 201 -11.38 -11.48 17.71
CA ALA A 201 -10.03 -12.02 17.69
C ALA A 201 -9.58 -12.39 16.27
N GLU A 202 -10.46 -13.01 15.47
CA GLU A 202 -10.17 -13.32 14.07
C GLU A 202 -9.90 -12.06 13.25
N TYR A 203 -10.71 -11.01 13.41
CA TYR A 203 -10.55 -9.74 12.71
C TYR A 203 -9.21 -9.07 13.05
N GLN A 204 -8.89 -8.98 14.34
CA GLN A 204 -7.64 -8.38 14.83
C GLN A 204 -6.41 -9.20 14.47
N MET A 205 -6.54 -10.53 14.37
CA MET A 205 -5.44 -11.44 14.04
C MET A 205 -5.32 -11.76 12.54
N ALA A 206 -6.20 -11.20 11.70
CA ALA A 206 -6.19 -11.46 10.25
C ALA A 206 -4.89 -11.01 9.56
N GLY A 207 -4.12 -10.12 10.20
CA GLY A 207 -2.94 -9.48 9.60
C GLY A 207 -3.34 -8.29 8.72
N VAL A 208 -2.33 -7.59 8.22
CA VAL A 208 -2.46 -6.44 7.33
C VAL A 208 -2.78 -6.92 5.92
N TYR A 209 -3.76 -6.32 5.30
CA TYR A 209 -4.12 -6.54 3.90
C TYR A 209 -4.68 -5.25 3.30
N TYR A 210 -5.02 -5.29 2.02
CA TYR A 210 -5.56 -4.15 1.31
C TYR A 210 -6.93 -4.50 0.74
N GLY A 211 -7.82 -3.51 0.72
CA GLY A 211 -9.00 -3.48 -0.15
C GLY A 211 -8.69 -2.76 -1.47
N ASN A 212 -9.75 -2.35 -2.14
CA ASN A 212 -9.76 -1.74 -3.45
C ASN A 212 -8.98 -0.43 -3.49
N SER A 213 -8.38 -0.18 -4.65
CA SER A 213 -7.67 1.06 -4.96
C SER A 213 -8.56 2.26 -4.72
N VAL A 214 -8.00 3.23 -4.00
CA VAL A 214 -8.70 4.47 -3.70
C VAL A 214 -8.92 5.26 -4.99
N ALA A 215 -7.95 5.25 -5.93
CA ALA A 215 -8.13 5.87 -7.24
C ALA A 215 -9.26 5.20 -8.04
N GLY A 216 -9.36 3.87 -7.95
CA GLY A 216 -10.48 3.12 -8.52
C GLY A 216 -11.84 3.53 -7.92
N GLN A 217 -11.92 3.66 -6.59
CA GLN A 217 -13.14 4.12 -5.91
C GLN A 217 -13.52 5.56 -6.31
N MET A 218 -12.54 6.47 -6.37
CA MET A 218 -12.75 7.86 -6.80
C MET A 218 -13.23 7.94 -8.25
N TYR A 219 -12.73 7.05 -9.13
CA TYR A 219 -13.21 6.97 -10.50
C TYR A 219 -14.64 6.42 -10.60
N THR A 220 -15.00 5.44 -9.76
CA THR A 220 -16.39 4.96 -9.64
C THR A 220 -17.31 6.10 -9.22
N LEU A 221 -16.93 6.88 -8.21
CA LEU A 221 -17.67 8.08 -7.80
C LEU A 221 -17.82 9.08 -8.97
N ALA A 222 -16.72 9.41 -9.65
CA ALA A 222 -16.74 10.31 -10.81
C ALA A 222 -17.67 9.80 -11.93
N THR A 223 -17.73 8.47 -12.12
CA THR A 223 -18.62 7.81 -13.08
C THR A 223 -20.08 8.00 -12.72
N GLN A 224 -20.44 7.84 -11.44
CA GLN A 224 -21.82 8.05 -10.97
C GLN A 224 -22.27 9.50 -11.10
N LEU A 225 -21.34 10.44 -10.92
CA LEU A 225 -21.59 11.87 -11.10
C LEU A 225 -21.57 12.29 -12.59
N ALA A 226 -21.34 11.37 -13.53
CA ALA A 226 -21.16 11.63 -14.96
C ALA A 226 -20.05 12.66 -15.27
N LYS A 227 -18.99 12.66 -14.45
CA LYS A 227 -17.84 13.57 -14.52
C LYS A 227 -16.55 12.80 -14.87
N THR A 228 -16.58 12.04 -15.95
CA THR A 228 -15.46 11.21 -16.38
C THR A 228 -14.83 11.74 -17.65
N ASN A 229 -13.52 11.52 -17.77
CA ASN A 229 -12.76 11.80 -18.98
C ASN A 229 -11.57 10.85 -19.04
N ASN A 230 -10.83 10.92 -20.15
CA ASN A 230 -9.69 10.04 -20.40
C ASN A 230 -8.53 10.27 -19.40
N GLU A 231 -8.36 11.49 -18.88
CA GLU A 231 -7.34 11.78 -17.85
C GLU A 231 -7.66 11.07 -16.53
N LEU A 232 -8.90 11.17 -16.05
CA LEU A 232 -9.32 10.52 -14.82
C LEU A 232 -9.24 9.00 -14.94
N LEU A 233 -9.59 8.45 -16.10
CA LEU A 233 -9.45 7.03 -16.38
C LEU A 233 -7.99 6.60 -16.31
N TRP A 234 -7.07 7.39 -16.89
CA TRP A 234 -5.63 7.10 -16.81
C TRP A 234 -5.10 7.10 -15.37
N LEU A 235 -5.52 8.08 -14.55
CA LEU A 235 -5.15 8.13 -13.13
C LEU A 235 -5.69 6.91 -12.37
N ALA A 236 -6.93 6.49 -12.65
CA ALA A 236 -7.53 5.31 -12.03
C ALA A 236 -6.78 4.02 -12.42
N ILE A 237 -6.42 3.91 -13.71
CA ILE A 237 -5.59 2.81 -14.23
C ILE A 237 -4.25 2.76 -13.50
N ILE A 238 -3.57 3.90 -13.32
CA ILE A 238 -2.28 3.97 -12.61
C ILE A 238 -2.45 3.51 -11.15
N GLY A 239 -3.43 4.02 -10.42
CA GLY A 239 -3.65 3.67 -9.00
C GLY A 239 -3.94 2.18 -8.78
N VAL A 240 -4.82 1.60 -9.60
CA VAL A 240 -5.09 0.15 -9.58
C VAL A 240 -3.86 -0.67 -9.96
N THR A 241 -3.12 -0.23 -10.99
CA THR A 241 -1.88 -0.91 -11.41
C THR A 241 -0.81 -0.84 -10.33
N ALA A 242 -0.74 0.25 -9.54
CA ALA A 242 0.16 0.36 -8.41
C ALA A 242 -0.13 -0.69 -7.33
N GLN A 243 -1.41 -0.89 -6.98
CA GLN A 243 -1.78 -1.97 -6.05
C GLN A 243 -1.41 -3.35 -6.58
N TYR A 244 -1.56 -3.60 -7.88
CA TYR A 244 -1.20 -4.90 -8.47
C TYR A 244 0.32 -5.14 -8.47
N ILE A 245 1.11 -4.16 -8.91
CA ILE A 245 2.57 -4.26 -9.00
C ILE A 245 3.22 -4.43 -7.63
N PHE A 246 2.68 -3.76 -6.60
CA PHE A 246 3.17 -3.87 -5.22
C PHE A 246 2.55 -5.05 -4.44
N GLU A 247 1.93 -6.01 -5.13
CA GLU A 247 1.33 -7.23 -4.56
C GLU A 247 0.30 -6.96 -3.44
N ARG A 248 -0.45 -5.86 -3.56
CA ARG A 248 -1.53 -5.47 -2.62
C ARG A 248 -2.87 -6.11 -2.98
N ILE A 249 -3.13 -6.33 -4.26
CA ILE A 249 -4.31 -7.03 -4.79
C ILE A 249 -3.89 -8.24 -5.65
N ASP A 250 -4.75 -9.24 -5.72
CA ASP A 250 -4.53 -10.41 -6.57
C ASP A 250 -4.90 -10.15 -8.05
N THR A 251 -4.55 -11.12 -8.89
CA THR A 251 -4.80 -11.05 -10.34
C THR A 251 -6.29 -11.04 -10.66
N ASP A 252 -7.12 -11.78 -9.91
CA ASP A 252 -8.56 -11.84 -10.18
C ASP A 252 -9.23 -10.49 -9.94
N GLN A 253 -8.86 -9.82 -8.84
CA GLN A 253 -9.34 -8.49 -8.51
C GLN A 253 -8.84 -7.45 -9.52
N TYR A 254 -7.57 -7.50 -9.91
CA TYR A 254 -7.01 -6.61 -10.94
C TYR A 254 -7.73 -6.77 -12.29
N MET A 255 -8.04 -8.01 -12.71
CA MET A 255 -8.72 -8.28 -13.98
C MET A 255 -10.15 -7.71 -14.04
N LYS A 256 -10.87 -7.66 -12.91
CA LYS A 256 -12.19 -7.02 -12.84
C LYS A 256 -12.10 -5.52 -13.20
N TYR A 257 -11.08 -4.83 -12.69
CA TYR A 257 -10.82 -3.43 -13.04
C TYR A 257 -10.40 -3.28 -14.50
N VAL A 258 -9.52 -4.14 -15.01
CA VAL A 258 -9.11 -4.09 -16.42
C VAL A 258 -10.30 -4.26 -17.35
N GLN A 259 -11.24 -5.16 -17.03
CA GLN A 259 -12.46 -5.32 -17.81
C GLN A 259 -13.31 -4.04 -17.78
N ALA A 260 -13.59 -3.50 -16.59
CA ALA A 260 -14.38 -2.28 -16.45
C ALA A 260 -13.74 -1.06 -17.16
N PHE A 261 -12.42 -0.88 -17.01
CA PHE A 261 -11.70 0.21 -17.66
C PHE A 261 -11.64 0.04 -19.18
N ASN A 262 -11.53 -1.19 -19.69
CA ASN A 262 -11.54 -1.42 -21.14
C ASN A 262 -12.85 -0.96 -21.80
N ASP A 263 -13.98 -1.15 -21.14
CA ASP A 263 -15.27 -0.67 -21.64
C ASP A 263 -15.31 0.86 -21.71
N ASN A 264 -14.72 1.54 -20.72
CA ASN A 264 -14.56 3.00 -20.70
C ASN A 264 -13.57 3.51 -21.77
N VAL A 265 -12.45 2.82 -21.98
CA VAL A 265 -11.48 3.14 -23.04
C VAL A 265 -12.16 3.08 -24.41
N ALA A 266 -12.97 2.05 -24.66
CA ALA A 266 -13.73 1.92 -25.89
C ALA A 266 -14.69 3.10 -26.08
N LEU A 267 -15.39 3.52 -25.01
CA LEU A 267 -16.30 4.67 -25.03
C LEU A 267 -15.58 5.99 -25.38
N PHE A 268 -14.47 6.30 -24.71
CA PHE A 268 -13.75 7.57 -24.93
C PHE A 268 -13.03 7.62 -26.28
N ASN A 269 -12.55 6.48 -26.79
CA ASN A 269 -11.91 6.43 -28.11
C ASN A 269 -12.91 6.47 -29.27
N MET A 270 -14.21 6.28 -29.03
CA MET A 270 -15.26 6.38 -30.06
C MET A 270 -15.62 7.82 -30.44
N ALA A 271 -15.30 8.82 -29.61
CA ALA A 271 -15.58 10.22 -29.88
C ALA A 271 -14.56 10.76 -30.91
N PRO A 272 -14.93 10.91 -32.20
CA PRO A 272 -13.99 11.34 -33.22
C PRO A 272 -14.03 12.86 -33.28
N ASP A 273 -13.24 13.54 -32.46
CA ASP A 273 -12.83 14.89 -32.83
C ASP A 273 -11.86 14.75 -34.01
N GLU A 274 -12.22 15.26 -35.18
CA GLU A 274 -11.39 15.20 -36.40
C GLU A 274 -9.98 15.82 -36.18
N GLU A 275 -9.80 16.65 -35.14
CA GLU A 275 -8.51 17.19 -34.71
C GLU A 275 -7.67 16.17 -33.89
N ASN A 276 -8.28 15.40 -32.97
CA ASN A 276 -7.57 14.40 -32.14
C ASN A 276 -7.06 13.20 -32.96
N VAL A 277 -7.74 12.87 -34.07
CA VAL A 277 -7.30 11.82 -35.01
C VAL A 277 -6.00 12.21 -35.73
N ARG A 278 -5.71 13.51 -35.87
CA ARG A 278 -4.53 14.00 -36.61
C ARG A 278 -3.26 14.05 -35.75
N THR A 279 -3.38 14.17 -34.43
CA THR A 279 -2.22 14.23 -33.52
C THR A 279 -2.01 12.96 -32.70
N GLY A 280 -3.02 12.09 -32.56
CA GLY A 280 -2.94 10.90 -31.69
C GLY A 280 -2.67 11.26 -30.23
N GLU A 281 -2.81 12.54 -29.89
CA GLU A 281 -2.51 13.07 -28.57
C GLU A 281 -3.48 12.42 -27.60
N ASN A 282 -2.90 11.71 -26.64
CA ASN A 282 -3.57 11.33 -25.41
C ASN A 282 -4.46 10.08 -25.43
N SER A 283 -4.46 9.28 -26.50
CA SER A 283 -5.26 8.04 -26.53
C SER A 283 -4.74 6.97 -25.56
N ILE A 284 -5.67 6.29 -24.87
CA ILE A 284 -5.39 5.10 -24.05
C ILE A 284 -5.73 3.87 -24.88
N GLN A 285 -4.87 2.86 -24.83
CA GLN A 285 -5.06 1.59 -25.53
C GLN A 285 -4.85 0.43 -24.55
N LYS A 286 -5.72 -0.58 -24.64
CA LYS A 286 -5.50 -1.85 -23.95
C LYS A 286 -4.39 -2.63 -24.67
N GLU A 287 -3.43 -3.13 -23.91
CA GLU A 287 -2.32 -3.94 -24.40
C GLU A 287 -2.01 -5.10 -23.45
N GLU A 288 -1.24 -6.07 -23.93
CA GLU A 288 -0.59 -7.04 -23.04
C GLU A 288 0.74 -6.43 -22.58
N GLU A 289 0.90 -6.31 -21.27
CA GLU A 289 2.11 -5.81 -20.63
C GLU A 289 2.95 -6.96 -20.09
N TYR A 290 4.26 -6.78 -20.04
CA TYR A 290 5.17 -7.79 -19.51
C TYR A 290 5.35 -7.66 -18.00
N ARG A 291 5.55 -8.79 -17.32
CA ARG A 291 5.96 -8.85 -15.90
C ARG A 291 7.39 -8.37 -15.67
N PHE A 292 8.15 -8.09 -16.73
CA PHE A 292 9.44 -7.43 -16.63
C PHE A 292 9.32 -5.92 -16.80
N MET A 293 10.04 -5.18 -15.97
CA MET A 293 9.93 -3.75 -15.77
C MET A 293 10.58 -2.96 -16.91
N LEU A 294 9.99 -1.81 -17.25
CA LEU A 294 10.63 -0.76 -18.04
C LEU A 294 11.11 -1.22 -19.42
N PHE A 295 10.44 -2.20 -20.03
CA PHE A 295 10.84 -2.76 -21.32
C PHE A 295 11.01 -1.69 -22.41
N ARG A 296 10.16 -0.66 -22.42
CA ARG A 296 10.19 0.44 -23.40
C ARG A 296 11.35 1.42 -23.18
N HIS A 297 12.02 1.34 -22.03
CA HIS A 297 13.09 2.26 -21.61
C HIS A 297 14.45 1.56 -21.47
N TRP A 298 14.46 0.24 -21.40
CA TRP A 298 15.65 -0.59 -21.30
C TRP A 298 15.95 -1.41 -22.55
N SER A 299 17.09 -2.09 -22.53
CA SER A 299 17.29 -3.24 -23.42
C SER A 299 16.42 -4.41 -22.93
N LEU A 300 16.06 -5.33 -23.82
CA LEU A 300 15.33 -6.54 -23.44
C LEU A 300 16.11 -7.33 -22.39
N TYR A 301 17.43 -7.38 -22.53
CA TYR A 301 18.32 -8.04 -21.58
C TYR A 301 18.21 -7.41 -20.19
N ASP A 302 18.39 -6.09 -20.07
CA ASP A 302 18.41 -5.39 -18.78
C ASP A 302 17.04 -5.45 -18.10
N SER A 303 15.97 -5.28 -18.88
CA SER A 303 14.60 -5.42 -18.39
C SER A 303 14.34 -6.79 -17.78
N MET A 304 14.70 -7.87 -18.46
CA MET A 304 14.56 -9.22 -17.92
C MET A 304 15.52 -9.49 -16.76
N TYR A 305 16.75 -8.98 -16.81
CA TYR A 305 17.76 -9.22 -15.78
C TYR A 305 17.41 -8.56 -14.44
N HIS A 306 16.84 -7.35 -14.49
CA HIS A 306 16.58 -6.55 -13.30
C HIS A 306 15.17 -6.69 -12.72
N SER A 307 14.28 -7.45 -13.38
CA SER A 307 12.91 -7.66 -12.91
C SER A 307 12.80 -8.79 -11.90
N GLY A 308 12.13 -8.57 -10.77
CA GLY A 308 12.00 -9.57 -9.69
C GLY A 308 11.47 -10.92 -10.17
N TYR A 309 10.42 -10.91 -11.00
CA TYR A 309 9.82 -12.11 -11.57
C TYR A 309 10.82 -12.97 -12.37
N VAL A 310 11.48 -12.39 -13.37
CA VAL A 310 12.41 -13.13 -14.24
C VAL A 310 13.70 -13.48 -13.50
N ALA A 311 14.23 -12.53 -12.72
CA ALA A 311 15.46 -12.70 -11.98
C ALA A 311 15.37 -13.86 -10.99
N SER A 312 14.27 -13.94 -10.24
CA SER A 312 14.02 -15.01 -9.26
C SER A 312 13.86 -16.38 -9.92
N LYS A 313 13.00 -16.49 -10.95
CA LYS A 313 12.74 -17.74 -11.68
C LYS A 313 13.99 -18.34 -12.34
N LEU A 314 14.83 -17.50 -12.94
CA LEU A 314 16.03 -17.96 -13.66
C LEU A 314 17.30 -17.95 -12.80
N SER A 315 17.28 -17.36 -11.61
CA SER A 315 18.46 -17.08 -10.77
C SER A 315 19.54 -16.32 -11.52
N VAL A 316 19.18 -15.22 -12.20
CA VAL A 316 20.11 -14.47 -13.08
C VAL A 316 21.34 -13.90 -12.36
N TRP A 317 21.33 -13.86 -11.02
CA TRP A 317 22.49 -13.51 -10.22
C TRP A 317 23.61 -14.56 -10.28
N ARG A 318 23.28 -15.83 -10.59
CA ARG A 318 24.25 -16.92 -10.78
C ARG A 318 24.69 -17.01 -12.23
N ASP A 319 25.92 -17.46 -12.47
CA ASP A 319 26.43 -17.71 -13.84
C ASP A 319 25.55 -18.69 -14.63
N TYR A 320 25.04 -19.72 -13.97
CA TYR A 320 24.11 -20.67 -14.57
C TYR A 320 22.82 -19.98 -15.04
N GLY A 321 22.24 -19.11 -14.21
CA GLY A 321 21.02 -18.36 -14.56
C GLY A 321 21.23 -17.38 -15.70
N ARG A 322 22.37 -16.67 -15.72
CA ARG A 322 22.76 -15.81 -16.86
C ARG A 322 22.86 -16.59 -18.17
N ARG A 323 23.53 -17.74 -18.14
CA ARG A 323 23.62 -18.62 -19.33
C ARG A 323 22.25 -19.12 -19.76
N ARG A 324 21.37 -19.44 -18.79
CA ARG A 324 20.01 -19.89 -19.06
C ARG A 324 19.15 -18.81 -19.71
N LEU A 325 19.26 -17.55 -19.26
CA LEU A 325 18.64 -16.39 -19.92
C LEU A 325 19.18 -16.20 -21.35
N ASN A 326 20.50 -16.28 -21.55
CA ASN A 326 21.10 -16.18 -22.89
C ASN A 326 20.63 -17.30 -23.82
N ASN A 327 20.53 -18.53 -23.32
CA ASN A 327 20.02 -19.68 -24.07
C ASN A 327 18.54 -19.50 -24.44
N MET A 328 17.76 -18.82 -23.59
CA MET A 328 16.38 -18.48 -23.90
C MET A 328 16.28 -17.52 -25.08
N PHE A 329 17.09 -16.45 -25.10
CA PHE A 329 17.16 -15.54 -26.25
C PHE A 329 17.60 -16.25 -27.53
N ALA A 330 18.63 -17.10 -27.44
CA ALA A 330 19.08 -17.91 -28.58
C ALA A 330 17.97 -18.82 -29.11
N LYS A 331 17.16 -19.41 -28.23
CA LYS A 331 16.01 -20.26 -28.60
C LYS A 331 14.86 -19.47 -29.22
N MET A 332 14.68 -18.20 -28.86
CA MET A 332 13.75 -17.28 -29.54
C MET A 332 14.24 -16.87 -30.94
N GLY A 333 15.54 -17.02 -31.21
CA GLY A 333 16.19 -16.61 -32.45
C GLY A 333 16.79 -15.20 -32.38
N PHE A 334 16.99 -14.66 -31.18
CA PHE A 334 17.56 -13.33 -30.97
C PHE A 334 19.04 -13.42 -30.60
N SER A 335 19.87 -12.62 -31.26
CA SER A 335 21.28 -12.49 -30.86
C SER A 335 21.39 -11.69 -29.56
N LEU A 336 22.43 -11.96 -28.77
CA LEU A 336 22.68 -11.21 -27.52
C LEU A 336 22.86 -9.70 -27.79
N ALA A 337 23.52 -9.35 -28.89
CA ALA A 337 23.72 -7.95 -29.29
C ALA A 337 22.38 -7.23 -29.54
N GLN A 338 21.42 -7.90 -30.19
CA GLN A 338 20.08 -7.34 -30.39
C GLN A 338 19.33 -7.18 -29.05
N CYS A 339 19.43 -8.16 -28.15
CA CYS A 339 18.78 -8.08 -26.84
C CYS A 339 19.37 -7.00 -25.92
N GLN A 340 20.62 -6.59 -26.15
CA GLN A 340 21.32 -5.53 -25.40
C GLN A 340 21.11 -4.13 -25.99
N GLN A 341 20.47 -4.04 -27.16
CA GLN A 341 20.12 -2.76 -27.74
C GLN A 341 18.92 -2.15 -26.99
N VAL A 342 18.99 -0.85 -26.69
CA VAL A 342 17.89 -0.11 -26.06
C VAL A 342 16.66 -0.19 -26.96
N TYR A 343 15.47 -0.37 -26.36
CA TYR A 343 14.20 -0.53 -27.06
C TYR A 343 13.97 0.48 -28.18
N THR A 344 14.30 1.76 -28.01
CA THR A 344 14.13 2.79 -29.05
C THR A 344 14.89 2.47 -30.34
N HIS A 345 16.06 1.85 -30.23
CA HIS A 345 16.92 1.50 -31.37
C HIS A 345 16.78 0.05 -31.81
N MET A 346 16.09 -0.79 -31.04
CA MET A 346 15.86 -2.20 -31.30
C MET A 346 15.14 -2.42 -32.64
N ASP A 347 15.59 -3.44 -33.39
CA ASP A 347 15.03 -3.82 -34.69
C ASP A 347 13.51 -4.06 -34.62
N LEU A 348 12.79 -3.52 -35.61
CA LEU A 348 11.32 -3.62 -35.71
C LEU A 348 10.88 -5.08 -35.80
N GLN A 349 11.60 -5.91 -36.57
CA GLN A 349 11.28 -7.33 -36.68
C GLN A 349 11.37 -8.03 -35.32
N LEU A 350 12.34 -7.64 -34.49
CA LEU A 350 12.46 -8.19 -33.14
C LEU A 350 11.25 -7.81 -32.30
N LYS A 351 10.85 -6.52 -32.32
CA LYS A 351 9.67 -6.03 -31.57
C LYS A 351 8.40 -6.77 -31.97
N ASP A 352 8.18 -6.95 -33.27
CA ASP A 352 6.99 -7.61 -33.81
C ASP A 352 6.95 -9.11 -33.44
N MET A 353 8.10 -9.79 -33.49
CA MET A 353 8.18 -11.22 -33.17
C MET A 353 8.25 -11.51 -31.67
N LEU A 354 8.69 -10.55 -30.85
CA LEU A 354 9.01 -10.76 -29.44
C LEU A 354 7.84 -11.39 -28.67
N ARG A 355 6.62 -10.88 -28.87
CA ARG A 355 5.43 -11.38 -28.18
C ARG A 355 5.19 -12.87 -28.43
N HIS A 356 5.09 -13.25 -29.70
CA HIS A 356 4.84 -14.64 -30.08
C HIS A 356 5.97 -15.58 -29.63
N LYS A 357 7.22 -15.12 -29.71
CA LYS A 357 8.39 -15.89 -29.24
C LYS A 357 8.43 -16.05 -27.72
N ILE A 358 8.05 -15.02 -26.96
CA ILE A 358 7.95 -15.08 -25.51
C ILE A 358 6.87 -16.07 -25.08
N GLU A 359 5.67 -15.99 -25.63
CA GLU A 359 4.56 -16.88 -25.27
C GLU A 359 4.91 -18.37 -25.52
N THR A 360 5.68 -18.66 -26.58
CA THR A 360 6.08 -20.03 -26.92
C THR A 360 7.30 -20.54 -26.17
N VAL A 361 8.30 -19.69 -25.91
CA VAL A 361 9.60 -20.11 -25.34
C VAL A 361 9.64 -19.94 -23.82
N ALA A 362 9.06 -18.89 -23.25
CA ALA A 362 9.14 -18.55 -21.83
C ALA A 362 8.66 -19.70 -20.89
N PRO A 363 7.55 -20.42 -21.19
CA PRO A 363 7.10 -21.53 -20.35
C PRO A 363 8.14 -22.66 -20.22
N LEU A 364 8.95 -22.90 -21.26
CA LEU A 364 10.03 -23.91 -21.25
C LEU A 364 11.13 -23.60 -20.23
N TYR A 365 11.19 -22.34 -19.78
CA TYR A 365 12.14 -21.86 -18.79
C TYR A 365 11.51 -21.69 -17.40
N GLY A 366 10.24 -22.04 -17.23
CA GLY A 366 9.50 -21.87 -15.97
C GLY A 366 8.93 -20.46 -15.78
N LEU A 367 8.93 -19.65 -16.84
CA LEU A 367 8.31 -18.32 -16.86
C LEU A 367 6.87 -18.48 -17.40
N THR A 368 5.91 -18.71 -16.50
CA THR A 368 4.47 -18.78 -16.81
C THR A 368 3.82 -17.41 -16.61
N ASP A 369 2.79 -17.09 -17.40
CA ASP A 369 2.01 -15.85 -17.23
C ASP A 369 2.88 -14.59 -17.31
N ILE A 370 3.92 -14.60 -18.14
CA ILE A 370 4.87 -13.48 -18.28
C ILE A 370 4.21 -12.20 -18.82
N CYS A 371 3.04 -12.33 -19.44
CA CYS A 371 2.23 -11.22 -19.91
C CYS A 371 0.97 -11.11 -19.06
N PHE A 372 0.47 -9.89 -18.89
CA PHE A 372 -0.83 -9.62 -18.30
C PHE A 372 -1.52 -8.45 -19.02
N PRO A 373 -2.85 -8.45 -19.14
CA PRO A 373 -3.61 -7.34 -19.70
C PRO A 373 -3.39 -6.06 -18.90
N SER A 374 -3.09 -4.96 -19.60
CA SER A 374 -2.92 -3.64 -19.02
C SER A 374 -3.24 -2.56 -20.06
N PHE A 375 -2.77 -1.34 -19.82
CA PHE A 375 -3.02 -0.19 -20.67
C PHE A 375 -1.73 0.58 -20.93
N ALA A 376 -1.69 1.24 -22.08
CA ALA A 376 -0.67 2.21 -22.42
C ALA A 376 -1.30 3.49 -22.95
N ARG A 377 -0.65 4.62 -22.66
CA ARG A 377 -1.07 5.95 -23.10
C ARG A 377 0.01 6.56 -23.97
N THR A 378 -0.42 7.18 -25.06
CA THR A 378 0.46 7.85 -26.02
C THR A 378 0.44 9.36 -25.79
N TYR A 379 1.62 9.95 -25.61
CA TYR A 379 1.82 11.38 -25.41
C TYR A 379 2.42 11.98 -26.69
N GLY A 380 1.52 12.51 -27.53
CA GLY A 380 1.86 13.05 -28.84
C GLY A 380 2.60 12.03 -29.72
N TRP A 381 3.62 12.49 -30.43
CA TRP A 381 4.24 11.74 -31.53
C TRP A 381 5.47 10.93 -31.12
N LYS A 382 5.93 11.07 -29.87
CA LYS A 382 7.27 10.63 -29.46
C LYS A 382 7.31 9.65 -28.30
N LEU A 383 6.34 9.69 -27.39
CA LEU A 383 6.45 8.98 -26.11
C LEU A 383 5.18 8.18 -25.80
N ARG A 384 5.37 6.94 -25.35
CA ARG A 384 4.30 6.04 -24.95
C ARG A 384 4.71 5.41 -23.62
N PHE A 385 3.85 5.53 -22.62
CA PHE A 385 4.06 4.92 -21.31
C PHE A 385 3.03 3.83 -21.10
N SER A 386 3.46 2.68 -20.59
CA SER A 386 2.53 1.74 -19.99
C SER A 386 2.08 2.24 -18.62
N ALA A 387 0.97 1.70 -18.11
CA ALA A 387 0.53 1.96 -16.76
C ALA A 387 1.61 1.54 -15.74
N SER A 388 2.29 0.42 -15.97
CA SER A 388 3.38 -0.05 -15.11
C SER A 388 4.58 0.89 -15.11
N ASP A 389 5.00 1.40 -16.26
CA ASP A 389 6.09 2.36 -16.39
C ASP A 389 5.75 3.65 -15.60
N ALA A 390 4.54 4.17 -15.74
CA ALA A 390 4.08 5.34 -14.99
C ALA A 390 4.07 5.12 -13.47
N VAL A 391 3.61 3.95 -13.01
CA VAL A 391 3.67 3.57 -11.58
C VAL A 391 5.11 3.56 -11.08
N TYR A 392 6.03 2.92 -11.81
CA TYR A 392 7.43 2.85 -11.42
C TYR A 392 8.08 4.23 -11.36
N ALA A 393 7.78 5.11 -12.31
CA ALA A 393 8.24 6.49 -12.31
C ALA A 393 7.75 7.25 -11.08
N LEU A 394 6.43 7.27 -10.83
CA LEU A 394 5.82 8.01 -9.71
C LEU A 394 6.30 7.48 -8.36
N ALA A 395 6.33 6.16 -8.17
CA ALA A 395 6.82 5.55 -6.94
C ALA A 395 8.29 5.91 -6.67
N THR A 396 9.09 6.01 -7.73
CA THR A 396 10.50 6.38 -7.61
C THR A 396 10.68 7.85 -7.24
N LEU A 397 9.89 8.75 -7.83
CA LEU A 397 9.89 10.17 -7.46
C LEU A 397 9.51 10.37 -5.98
N LEU A 398 8.61 9.56 -5.45
CA LEU A 398 8.23 9.62 -4.04
C LEU A 398 9.35 9.18 -3.10
N GLU A 399 10.03 8.07 -3.40
CA GLU A 399 11.00 7.46 -2.46
C GLU A 399 12.43 8.02 -2.54
N THR A 400 12.79 8.70 -3.63
CA THR A 400 14.18 9.09 -3.89
C THR A 400 14.59 10.29 -3.02
N SER A 401 15.44 10.06 -2.03
CA SER A 401 16.01 11.15 -1.23
C SER A 401 17.01 12.00 -2.05
N PRO A 402 17.24 13.28 -1.69
CA PRO A 402 18.25 14.12 -2.32
C PRO A 402 19.67 13.49 -2.28
N LEU A 403 20.02 12.88 -1.15
CA LEU A 403 21.29 12.16 -0.98
C LEU A 403 21.38 10.97 -1.93
N THR A 404 20.29 10.22 -2.06
CA THR A 404 20.18 9.08 -2.98
C THR A 404 20.37 9.53 -4.42
N ALA A 405 19.65 10.57 -4.85
CA ALA A 405 19.79 11.10 -6.20
C ALA A 405 21.22 11.53 -6.53
N THR A 406 21.84 12.30 -5.61
CA THR A 406 23.24 12.76 -5.75
C THR A 406 24.20 11.57 -5.91
N ARG A 407 24.03 10.51 -5.11
CA ARG A 407 24.84 9.28 -5.22
C ARG A 407 24.62 8.53 -6.53
N LEU A 408 23.42 8.61 -7.09
CA LEU A 408 23.08 8.05 -8.40
C LEU A 408 23.55 8.95 -9.57
N GLY A 409 24.25 10.04 -9.27
CA GLY A 409 24.75 10.99 -10.26
C GLY A 409 23.64 11.79 -10.94
N GLU A 410 22.48 11.92 -10.29
CA GLU A 410 21.39 12.79 -10.73
C GLU A 410 21.31 14.02 -9.83
N ASN A 411 21.27 15.20 -10.46
CA ASN A 411 20.89 16.42 -9.78
C ASN A 411 19.37 16.52 -9.86
N VAL A 412 18.67 16.19 -8.77
CA VAL A 412 17.24 16.50 -8.68
C VAL A 412 17.13 18.02 -8.69
N LYS A 413 16.58 18.58 -9.76
CA LYS A 413 16.20 19.98 -9.81
C LYS A 413 14.86 20.11 -9.11
N TRP A 414 14.91 20.37 -7.81
CA TRP A 414 13.73 20.79 -7.07
C TRP A 414 13.35 22.18 -7.59
N ASN A 415 12.05 22.48 -7.68
CA ASN A 415 11.65 23.86 -7.84
C ASN A 415 12.19 24.66 -6.66
N GLN A 416 12.89 25.77 -6.95
CA GLN A 416 13.41 26.69 -5.94
C GLN A 416 12.23 27.44 -5.31
N ASP A 417 11.54 26.79 -4.38
CA ASP A 417 10.56 27.45 -3.52
C ASP A 417 11.26 27.72 -2.18
N GLU A 418 11.52 29.00 -1.91
CA GLU A 418 12.20 29.46 -0.67
C GLU A 418 11.44 29.00 0.60
N ASP A 419 10.12 28.83 0.50
CA ASP A 419 9.24 28.34 1.57
C ASP A 419 9.61 26.91 2.01
N TRP A 420 10.05 26.05 1.08
CA TRP A 420 10.47 24.70 1.44
C TRP A 420 11.87 24.66 2.04
N ASP A 421 12.77 25.57 1.64
CA ASP A 421 14.15 25.64 2.17
C ASP A 421 14.14 26.19 3.61
N ALA A 422 13.23 27.12 3.93
CA ALA A 422 13.00 27.60 5.29
C ALA A 422 12.60 26.46 6.24
N LEU A 423 11.81 25.50 5.76
CA LEU A 423 11.44 24.30 6.50
C LEU A 423 12.67 23.41 6.82
N GLU A 424 13.70 23.34 5.98
CA GLU A 424 14.89 22.51 6.26
C GLU A 424 15.74 23.05 7.43
N SER A 425 15.58 24.33 7.79
CA SER A 425 16.50 25.06 8.68
C SER A 425 16.19 25.02 10.19
N GLU A 426 15.11 24.36 10.60
CA GLU A 426 14.76 24.19 12.03
C GLU A 426 15.12 22.78 12.55
N SER A 427 16.38 22.38 12.42
CA SER A 427 16.95 21.39 13.33
C SER A 427 17.42 22.12 14.59
N GLY A 428 16.45 22.48 15.44
CA GLY A 428 16.74 22.87 16.82
C GLY A 428 17.49 21.73 17.49
N ASP A 429 18.70 22.02 17.95
CA ASP A 429 19.49 21.18 18.84
C ASP A 429 18.67 20.94 20.12
N HIS A 430 17.92 19.85 20.13
CA HIS A 430 17.19 19.37 21.30
C HIS A 430 17.78 18.04 21.73
N GLY A 431 18.65 18.15 22.73
CA GLY A 431 19.06 17.04 23.56
C GLY A 431 17.85 16.45 24.28
N ASP A 432 17.32 15.36 23.73
CA ASP A 432 17.10 14.15 24.51
C ASP A 432 17.10 12.95 23.55
N ASN A 433 17.95 11.97 23.84
CA ASN A 433 18.30 10.82 22.98
C ASN A 433 17.18 9.74 22.94
N THR A 434 15.92 10.18 23.08
CA THR A 434 14.74 9.36 23.34
C THR A 434 13.72 9.37 22.22
N ASP A 435 13.74 10.38 21.34
CA ASP A 435 12.69 10.52 20.33
C ASP A 435 13.24 10.26 18.92
N LEU A 436 12.97 9.05 18.41
CA LEU A 436 13.24 8.63 17.03
C LEU A 436 12.42 9.45 16.00
N SER A 437 11.53 10.33 16.48
CA SER A 437 10.55 11.11 15.73
C SER A 437 11.12 12.33 15.00
N SER A 438 12.20 12.94 15.50
CA SER A 438 12.48 14.35 15.19
C SER A 438 13.20 14.61 13.85
N VAL A 439 13.60 13.57 13.11
CA VAL A 439 14.45 13.76 11.92
C VAL A 439 13.87 13.18 10.62
N ARG A 440 12.55 12.99 10.55
CA ARG A 440 11.90 12.70 9.26
C ARG A 440 12.14 13.86 8.29
N ARG A 441 13.08 13.60 7.38
CA ARG A 441 13.65 14.54 6.43
C ARG A 441 12.54 15.18 5.57
N LYS A 442 12.33 16.50 5.68
CA LYS A 442 11.22 17.25 5.05
C LYS A 442 11.19 17.19 3.51
N TRP A 443 12.21 16.61 2.87
CA TRP A 443 12.25 16.41 1.42
C TRP A 443 11.09 15.56 0.89
N TRP A 444 10.50 14.68 1.71
CA TRP A 444 9.39 13.82 1.27
C TRP A 444 8.19 14.66 0.77
N MET A 445 7.98 15.84 1.36
CA MET A 445 6.88 16.73 0.99
C MET A 445 7.09 17.33 -0.40
N ARG A 446 8.33 17.75 -0.70
CA ARG A 446 8.65 18.23 -2.05
C ARG A 446 8.62 17.07 -3.07
N ASN A 447 8.98 15.84 -2.67
CA ASN A 447 8.81 14.65 -3.51
C ASN A 447 7.34 14.35 -3.80
N PHE A 448 6.47 14.53 -2.81
CA PHE A 448 5.02 14.39 -2.99
C PHE A 448 4.53 15.33 -4.11
N TYR A 449 4.86 16.62 -4.04
CA TYR A 449 4.44 17.58 -5.07
C TYR A 449 5.11 17.31 -6.42
N THR A 450 6.38 16.90 -6.43
CA THR A 450 7.08 16.51 -7.67
C THR A 450 6.37 15.34 -8.37
N ALA A 451 5.99 14.30 -7.62
CA ALA A 451 5.24 13.17 -8.15
C ALA A 451 3.80 13.56 -8.54
N TYR A 452 3.14 14.39 -7.73
CA TYR A 452 1.80 14.91 -7.98
C TYR A 452 1.74 15.75 -9.27
N ASP A 453 2.76 16.53 -9.57
CA ASP A 453 2.85 17.30 -10.83
C ASP A 453 3.26 16.40 -12.01
N ALA A 454 4.11 15.39 -11.76
CA ALA A 454 4.52 14.42 -12.76
C ALA A 454 3.36 13.62 -13.35
N THR A 455 2.22 13.45 -12.65
CA THR A 455 1.07 12.71 -13.22
C THR A 455 0.57 13.27 -14.55
N ASN A 456 0.75 14.58 -14.77
CA ASN A 456 0.34 15.28 -15.99
C ASN A 456 1.55 15.83 -16.77
N ASN A 457 2.78 15.53 -16.34
CA ASN A 457 4.00 16.03 -16.94
C ASN A 457 4.89 14.88 -17.42
N VAL A 458 5.01 14.77 -18.74
CA VAL A 458 5.81 13.75 -19.42
C VAL A 458 7.29 13.81 -19.06
N GLU A 459 7.86 15.00 -18.90
CA GLU A 459 9.26 15.17 -18.50
C GLU A 459 9.49 14.68 -17.07
N GLY A 460 8.53 14.95 -16.18
CA GLY A 460 8.53 14.45 -14.81
C GLY A 460 8.51 12.92 -14.76
N LEU A 461 7.63 12.29 -15.54
CA LEU A 461 7.58 10.82 -15.66
C LEU A 461 8.89 10.26 -16.20
N GLN A 462 9.46 10.85 -17.26
CA GLN A 462 10.73 10.39 -17.83
C GLN A 462 11.88 10.48 -16.82
N HIS A 463 11.95 11.57 -16.05
CA HIS A 463 12.93 11.69 -14.96
C HIS A 463 12.75 10.59 -13.90
N GLY A 464 11.49 10.30 -13.53
CA GLY A 464 11.16 9.20 -12.63
C GLY A 464 11.61 7.83 -13.17
N ILE A 465 11.46 7.58 -14.48
CA ILE A 465 11.97 6.36 -15.13
C ILE A 465 13.49 6.27 -15.04
N ASP A 466 14.21 7.35 -15.34
CA ASP A 466 15.67 7.37 -15.32
C ASP A 466 16.23 7.06 -13.92
N LEU A 467 15.61 7.64 -12.89
CA LEU A 467 15.89 7.30 -11.49
C LEU A 467 15.53 5.85 -11.18
N CYS A 468 14.36 5.37 -11.64
CA CYS A 468 13.87 4.03 -11.37
C CYS A 468 14.84 2.97 -11.89
N MET A 469 15.35 3.15 -13.11
CA MET A 469 16.35 2.27 -13.70
C MET A 469 17.61 2.16 -12.83
N LYS A 470 18.07 3.29 -12.26
CA LYS A 470 19.26 3.31 -11.40
C LYS A 470 19.01 2.67 -10.04
N ILE A 471 17.87 2.96 -9.41
CA ILE A 471 17.47 2.35 -8.13
C ILE A 471 17.29 0.84 -8.30
N GLN A 472 16.59 0.40 -9.34
CA GLN A 472 16.35 -1.02 -9.57
C GLN A 472 17.66 -1.80 -9.80
N LYS A 473 18.64 -1.20 -10.49
CA LYS A 473 20.00 -1.76 -10.59
C LYS A 473 20.64 -1.93 -9.23
N ALA A 474 20.50 -0.95 -8.32
CA ALA A 474 21.02 -1.03 -6.96
C ALA A 474 20.27 -2.07 -6.09
N VAL A 475 18.95 -2.15 -6.20
CA VAL A 475 18.11 -3.17 -5.52
C VAL A 475 18.58 -4.57 -5.91
N VAL A 476 18.72 -4.84 -7.21
CA VAL A 476 19.17 -6.15 -7.70
C VAL A 476 20.59 -6.42 -7.26
N ARG A 477 21.53 -5.46 -7.40
CA ARG A 477 22.91 -5.59 -6.92
C ARG A 477 22.96 -5.96 -5.44
N GLN A 478 22.24 -5.25 -4.59
CA GLN A 478 22.20 -5.53 -3.16
C GLN A 478 21.57 -6.88 -2.86
N GLY A 479 20.46 -7.22 -3.52
CA GLY A 479 19.80 -8.52 -3.40
C GLY A 479 20.71 -9.68 -3.80
N THR A 480 21.46 -9.54 -4.90
CA THR A 480 22.45 -10.54 -5.34
C THR A 480 23.55 -10.74 -4.29
N ALA A 481 24.08 -9.64 -3.73
CA ALA A 481 25.12 -9.70 -2.71
C ALA A 481 24.64 -10.42 -1.43
N ILE A 482 23.38 -10.20 -1.03
CA ILE A 482 22.75 -10.89 0.12
C ILE A 482 22.63 -12.39 -0.14
N LEU A 483 22.17 -12.77 -1.35
CA LEU A 483 21.98 -14.16 -1.75
C LEU A 483 23.32 -14.91 -1.86
N ASP A 484 24.34 -14.29 -2.47
CA ASP A 484 25.66 -14.88 -2.67
C ASP A 484 26.41 -15.07 -1.35
N LYS A 485 26.35 -14.07 -0.45
CA LYS A 485 26.94 -14.15 0.90
C LYS A 485 26.14 -15.04 1.85
N LYS A 486 24.94 -15.52 1.44
CA LYS A 486 23.98 -16.23 2.30
C LYS A 486 23.71 -15.47 3.62
N ALA A 487 23.55 -14.15 3.51
CA ALA A 487 23.45 -13.28 4.69
C ALA A 487 22.12 -13.40 5.44
N SER A 488 21.11 -14.07 4.86
CA SER A 488 19.83 -14.31 5.52
C SER A 488 19.95 -15.31 6.68
N LYS A 489 19.40 -14.96 7.84
CA LYS A 489 19.24 -15.87 8.98
C LYS A 489 17.79 -16.31 9.08
N VAL A 490 17.55 -17.54 9.49
CA VAL A 490 16.19 -18.04 9.79
C VAL A 490 15.99 -17.90 11.29
N ILE A 491 14.99 -17.10 11.70
CA ILE A 491 14.60 -16.94 13.09
C ILE A 491 13.18 -17.49 13.21
N LYS A 492 13.03 -18.58 13.95
CA LYS A 492 11.73 -19.25 14.17
C LYS A 492 11.05 -19.63 12.84
N ASN A 493 10.02 -18.88 12.43
CA ASN A 493 9.21 -19.10 11.23
C ASN A 493 9.35 -18.01 10.16
N PHE A 494 10.35 -17.14 10.24
CA PHE A 494 10.64 -16.09 9.25
C PHE A 494 12.13 -15.94 8.96
N ARG A 495 12.47 -15.28 7.85
CA ARG A 495 13.84 -14.93 7.48
C ARG A 495 14.15 -13.49 7.87
N VAL A 496 15.40 -13.24 8.27
CA VAL A 496 15.88 -11.92 8.65
C VAL A 496 17.16 -11.58 7.90
N VAL A 497 17.25 -10.34 7.40
CA VAL A 497 18.49 -9.72 6.92
C VAL A 497 18.67 -8.38 7.62
N ILE A 498 19.87 -8.14 8.15
CA ILE A 498 20.25 -6.87 8.77
C ILE A 498 21.36 -6.26 7.92
N MET A 499 21.07 -5.13 7.28
CA MET A 499 22.01 -4.36 6.49
C MET A 499 22.67 -3.31 7.39
N ARG A 500 23.95 -3.53 7.71
CA ARG A 500 24.73 -2.66 8.58
C ARG A 500 25.64 -1.71 7.78
N ASP A 501 26.09 -2.14 6.62
CA ASP A 501 27.07 -1.45 5.80
C ASP A 501 26.82 -1.73 4.30
N GLY A 502 27.35 -0.86 3.45
CA GLY A 502 27.33 -1.05 2.00
C GLY A 502 27.29 0.26 1.21
N PRO A 503 27.75 0.25 -0.06
CA PRO A 503 27.75 1.45 -0.90
C PRO A 503 26.33 1.99 -1.14
N ASP A 504 25.36 1.07 -1.17
CA ASP A 504 23.96 1.35 -1.47
C ASP A 504 23.08 1.54 -0.22
N LEU A 505 23.64 1.47 0.99
CA LEU A 505 22.86 1.52 2.23
C LEU A 505 21.91 2.74 2.31
N PRO A 506 22.29 3.95 1.87
CA PRO A 506 21.39 5.11 1.91
C PRO A 506 20.20 5.05 0.94
N LEU A 507 20.24 4.19 -0.08
CA LEU A 507 19.07 3.95 -0.94
C LEU A 507 17.94 3.26 -0.16
N PHE A 508 18.29 2.50 0.88
CA PHE A 508 17.34 1.65 1.61
C PHE A 508 16.82 2.31 2.91
N GLN A 509 16.85 3.65 2.95
CA GLN A 509 16.31 4.45 4.07
C GLN A 509 14.85 4.88 3.87
N HIS A 510 14.26 4.54 2.72
CA HIS A 510 12.84 4.76 2.46
C HIS A 510 12.07 3.43 2.52
N PRO A 511 10.87 3.38 3.15
CA PRO A 511 10.06 2.16 3.26
C PRO A 511 9.83 1.47 1.92
N LEU A 512 9.43 2.22 0.88
CA LEU A 512 9.16 1.64 -0.45
C LEU A 512 10.40 0.96 -1.07
N THR A 513 11.58 1.59 -0.98
CA THR A 513 12.81 1.02 -1.58
C THR A 513 13.27 -0.22 -0.83
N LEU A 514 13.15 -0.20 0.50
CA LEU A 514 13.46 -1.36 1.33
C LEU A 514 12.44 -2.51 1.12
N SER A 515 11.15 -2.19 0.94
CA SER A 515 10.11 -3.13 0.54
C SER A 515 10.39 -3.77 -0.82
N LYS A 516 10.86 -3.02 -1.82
CA LYS A 516 11.27 -3.56 -3.14
C LYS A 516 12.37 -4.61 -3.00
N LEU A 517 13.38 -4.34 -2.16
CA LEU A 517 14.43 -5.31 -1.86
C LEU A 517 13.88 -6.54 -1.12
N ALA A 518 12.97 -6.33 -0.16
CA ALA A 518 12.32 -7.42 0.58
C ALA A 518 11.50 -8.33 -0.35
N LEU A 519 10.72 -7.76 -1.28
CA LEU A 519 9.97 -8.50 -2.29
C LEU A 519 10.91 -9.28 -3.22
N PHE A 520 11.96 -8.64 -3.74
CA PHE A 520 12.95 -9.33 -4.58
C PHE A 520 13.58 -10.55 -3.89
N LEU A 521 13.94 -10.41 -2.61
CA LEU A 521 14.48 -11.52 -1.82
C LEU A 521 13.42 -12.58 -1.54
N THR A 522 12.19 -12.17 -1.24
CA THR A 522 11.06 -13.08 -1.03
C THR A 522 10.80 -13.94 -2.26
N ASP A 523 10.78 -13.34 -3.45
CA ASP A 523 10.64 -14.04 -4.73
C ASP A 523 11.81 -15.01 -4.96
N ALA A 524 13.04 -14.56 -4.72
CA ALA A 524 14.23 -15.39 -4.86
C ALA A 524 14.19 -16.60 -3.91
N TYR A 525 13.77 -16.43 -2.65
CA TYR A 525 13.66 -17.56 -1.73
C TYR A 525 12.43 -18.43 -2.00
N ARG A 526 11.33 -17.88 -2.54
CA ARG A 526 10.14 -18.67 -2.92
C ARG A 526 10.48 -19.73 -3.96
N GLU A 527 11.29 -19.38 -4.96
CA GLU A 527 11.66 -20.30 -6.03
C GLU A 527 12.77 -21.29 -5.64
N HIS A 528 13.68 -20.88 -4.73
CA HIS A 528 14.91 -21.63 -4.46
C HIS A 528 14.98 -22.27 -3.08
N ALA A 529 14.12 -21.90 -2.14
CA ALA A 529 14.07 -22.50 -0.81
C ALA A 529 13.01 -23.61 -0.72
N SER A 530 13.22 -24.54 0.20
CA SER A 530 12.26 -25.62 0.48
C SER A 530 10.94 -25.15 1.11
N ARG A 531 10.93 -23.96 1.73
CA ARG A 531 9.76 -23.37 2.36
C ARG A 531 9.72 -21.86 2.08
N SER A 532 8.60 -21.39 1.56
CA SER A 532 8.28 -19.96 1.51
C SER A 532 8.03 -19.46 2.93
N MET A 533 8.84 -18.51 3.38
CA MET A 533 8.77 -17.91 4.71
C MET A 533 8.67 -16.38 4.56
N PRO A 534 7.92 -15.71 5.45
CA PRO A 534 7.93 -14.26 5.51
C PRO A 534 9.34 -13.71 5.73
N PHE A 535 9.57 -12.48 5.30
CA PHE A 535 10.88 -11.84 5.31
C PHE A 535 10.85 -10.56 6.11
N VAL A 536 11.81 -10.38 7.02
CA VAL A 536 12.06 -9.13 7.74
C VAL A 536 13.41 -8.62 7.28
N ILE A 537 13.47 -7.37 6.84
CA ILE A 537 14.71 -6.72 6.45
C ILE A 537 14.87 -5.44 7.24
N SER A 538 16.10 -5.14 7.65
CA SER A 538 16.44 -3.88 8.30
C SER A 538 17.62 -3.19 7.62
N SER A 539 17.55 -1.86 7.53
CA SER A 539 18.60 -0.99 7.01
C SER A 539 19.01 0.00 8.08
N LEU A 540 20.32 0.08 8.38
CA LEU A 540 20.87 1.01 9.37
C LEU A 540 20.86 2.44 8.80
N ASP A 541 20.21 3.36 9.50
CA ASP A 541 20.40 4.79 9.34
C ASP A 541 21.47 5.28 10.32
N GLU A 542 22.67 5.53 9.80
CA GLU A 542 23.81 5.98 10.62
C GLU A 542 23.61 7.38 11.19
N GLU A 543 22.82 8.23 10.53
CA GLU A 543 22.56 9.61 10.95
C GLU A 543 21.71 9.67 12.22
N HIS A 544 20.82 8.70 12.41
CA HIS A 544 19.80 8.70 13.48
C HIS A 544 19.98 7.55 14.47
N ASP A 545 21.08 6.82 14.40
CA ASP A 545 21.35 5.62 15.20
C ASP A 545 20.15 4.67 15.30
N SER A 546 19.46 4.48 14.17
CA SER A 546 18.23 3.69 14.09
C SER A 546 18.26 2.74 12.90
N TYR A 547 17.40 1.73 12.93
CA TYR A 547 17.13 0.87 11.79
C TYR A 547 15.72 1.12 11.28
N LEU A 548 15.58 1.31 9.97
CA LEU A 548 14.31 1.12 9.30
C LEU A 548 14.09 -0.40 9.14
N VAL A 549 12.95 -0.89 9.63
CA VAL A 549 12.58 -2.31 9.57
C VAL A 549 11.30 -2.45 8.76
N VAL A 550 11.34 -3.33 7.76
CA VAL A 550 10.21 -3.66 6.88
C VAL A 550 10.01 -5.17 6.89
N ALA A 551 8.76 -5.61 6.93
CA ALA A 551 8.44 -7.01 6.82
C ALA A 551 7.41 -7.31 5.74
N ASN A 552 7.74 -8.26 4.86
CA ASN A 552 6.91 -8.65 3.73
C ASN A 552 6.56 -10.13 3.82
N THR A 553 5.38 -10.47 3.31
CA THR A 553 4.91 -11.85 3.23
C THR A 553 4.56 -12.15 1.78
N GLY A 554 5.35 -13.00 1.13
CA GLY A 554 5.06 -13.43 -0.24
C GLY A 554 4.02 -14.54 -0.29
N ALA A 555 3.13 -14.47 -1.28
CA ALA A 555 2.21 -15.56 -1.60
C ALA A 555 2.97 -16.76 -2.23
N PRO A 556 2.43 -17.99 -2.16
CA PRO A 556 3.06 -19.17 -2.75
C PRO A 556 3.19 -19.11 -4.28
N SER A 557 2.31 -18.38 -4.94
CA SER A 557 2.30 -18.18 -6.39
C SER A 557 2.38 -16.70 -6.72
N PHE A 558 2.93 -16.37 -7.89
CA PHE A 558 2.89 -14.99 -8.40
C PHE A 558 1.46 -14.61 -8.75
N GLY A 559 1.05 -13.39 -8.40
CA GLY A 559 -0.28 -12.87 -8.69
C GLY A 559 -1.34 -13.22 -7.64
N ASP A 560 -1.00 -14.04 -6.64
CA ASP A 560 -1.79 -14.23 -5.43
C ASP A 560 -1.31 -13.27 -4.33
N ILE A 561 -2.17 -12.98 -3.35
CA ILE A 561 -1.82 -12.18 -2.17
C ILE A 561 -1.86 -13.00 -0.90
N ARG A 562 -1.07 -12.59 0.10
CA ARG A 562 -1.10 -13.16 1.44
C ARG A 562 -1.10 -12.06 2.50
N LYS A 563 -2.04 -12.17 3.45
CA LYS A 563 -2.13 -11.22 4.57
C LYS A 563 -0.84 -11.23 5.38
N ASN A 564 -0.39 -10.04 5.77
CA ASN A 564 0.86 -9.84 6.47
C ASN A 564 0.66 -9.82 7.99
N PRO A 565 1.11 -10.84 8.73
CA PRO A 565 0.86 -10.92 10.17
C PRO A 565 1.77 -10.00 11.00
N PHE A 566 2.75 -9.33 10.37
CA PHE A 566 3.77 -8.57 11.10
C PHE A 566 3.25 -7.30 11.77
N GLY A 567 2.15 -6.70 11.30
CA GLY A 567 1.60 -5.50 11.94
C GLY A 567 1.31 -5.70 13.44
N LEU A 568 0.58 -6.76 13.78
CA LEU A 568 0.32 -7.12 15.18
C LEU A 568 1.55 -7.72 15.87
N ALA A 569 2.36 -8.50 15.15
CA ALA A 569 3.55 -9.14 15.72
C ALA A 569 4.59 -8.09 16.18
N PHE A 570 4.77 -7.02 15.41
CA PHE A 570 5.64 -5.90 15.75
C PHE A 570 5.18 -5.17 16.99
N LYS A 571 3.88 -4.81 17.09
CA LYS A 571 3.32 -4.19 18.31
C LYS A 571 3.52 -5.07 19.54
N LYS A 572 3.27 -6.38 19.42
CA LYS A 572 3.49 -7.34 20.52
C LYS A 572 4.96 -7.47 20.91
N ALA A 573 5.88 -7.50 19.93
CA ALA A 573 7.31 -7.59 20.18
C ALA A 573 7.86 -6.31 20.82
N ALA A 574 7.39 -5.14 20.38
CA ALA A 574 7.71 -3.83 20.96
C ALA A 574 7.33 -3.80 22.45
N ASN A 575 6.09 -4.16 22.79
CA ASN A 575 5.61 -4.17 24.17
C ASN A 575 6.39 -5.14 25.08
N LYS A 576 6.80 -6.30 24.55
CA LYS A 576 7.58 -7.29 25.31
C LYS A 576 9.03 -6.89 25.52
N SER A 577 9.68 -6.38 24.48
CA SER A 577 11.09 -5.97 24.52
C SER A 577 11.30 -4.61 25.18
N LYS A 578 10.24 -3.79 25.31
CA LYS A 578 10.31 -2.37 25.71
C LYS A 578 11.33 -1.59 24.88
N ALA A 579 11.51 -2.00 23.62
CA ALA A 579 12.41 -1.35 22.68
C ALA A 579 11.90 0.05 22.30
N ARG A 580 12.83 0.99 22.08
CA ARG A 580 12.52 2.32 21.54
C ARG A 580 12.20 2.18 20.06
N ILE A 581 10.91 2.31 19.75
CA ILE A 581 10.36 2.07 18.41
C ILE A 581 9.40 3.21 18.04
N SER A 582 9.42 3.61 16.78
CA SER A 582 8.43 4.49 16.16
C SER A 582 7.60 3.73 15.12
N PHE A 583 6.27 3.85 15.22
CA PHE A 583 5.28 3.34 14.26
C PHE A 583 4.61 4.49 13.53
N ASP A 584 5.39 5.31 12.83
CA ASP A 584 4.86 6.52 12.20
C ASP A 584 4.18 6.26 10.84
N THR A 585 4.60 5.23 10.09
CA THR A 585 4.02 4.92 8.78
C THR A 585 2.59 4.37 8.88
N PHE A 586 1.73 4.71 7.91
CA PHE A 586 0.39 4.10 7.79
C PHE A 586 0.45 2.58 7.57
N GLU A 587 1.53 2.08 6.97
CA GLU A 587 1.79 0.64 6.88
C GLU A 587 2.34 0.11 8.23
N SER A 588 1.53 -0.67 8.94
CA SER A 588 1.94 -1.25 10.24
C SER A 588 3.03 -2.34 10.16
N SER A 589 3.36 -2.80 8.95
CA SER A 589 4.50 -3.71 8.69
C SER A 589 5.84 -2.99 8.56
N VAL A 590 5.88 -1.70 8.86
CA VAL A 590 7.07 -0.86 8.84
C VAL A 590 7.24 -0.21 10.21
N LEU A 591 8.47 -0.16 10.70
CA LEU A 591 8.82 0.55 11.93
C LEU A 591 10.25 1.10 11.88
N GLN A 592 10.54 2.06 12.75
CA GLN A 592 11.91 2.48 13.05
C GLN A 592 12.26 2.04 14.47
N ILE A 593 13.47 1.51 14.67
CA ILE A 593 13.92 1.03 15.97
C ILE A 593 15.33 1.54 16.26
N HIS A 594 15.59 1.93 17.51
CA HIS A 594 16.93 2.33 17.91
C HIS A 594 17.93 1.18 17.73
N LYS A 595 19.15 1.49 17.25
CA LYS A 595 20.19 0.52 16.86
C LYS A 595 20.50 -0.53 17.93
N ASN A 596 20.56 -0.10 19.20
CA ASN A 596 20.87 -0.98 20.34
C ASN A 596 19.73 -1.95 20.72
N ASP A 597 18.50 -1.70 20.26
CA ASP A 597 17.32 -2.44 20.71
C ASP A 597 16.90 -3.52 19.68
N LEU A 598 17.45 -3.48 18.46
CA LEU A 598 17.08 -4.36 17.34
C LEU A 598 17.23 -5.84 17.65
N ASP A 599 18.39 -6.26 18.17
CA ASP A 599 18.67 -7.69 18.39
C ASP A 599 17.69 -8.27 19.42
N HIS A 600 17.43 -7.54 20.52
CA HIS A 600 16.47 -7.95 21.55
C HIS A 600 15.01 -7.94 21.07
N PHE A 601 14.65 -6.99 20.20
CA PHE A 601 13.34 -6.98 19.55
C PHE A 601 13.13 -8.21 18.67
N LEU A 602 14.12 -8.58 17.85
CA LEU A 602 14.04 -9.74 16.94
C LEU A 602 13.92 -11.07 17.70
N GLU A 603 14.56 -11.21 18.86
CA GLU A 603 14.39 -12.37 19.75
C GLU A 603 12.95 -12.53 20.24
N ASN A 604 12.28 -11.41 20.53
CA ASN A 604 10.90 -11.37 21.02
C ASN A 604 9.85 -11.41 19.90
N LEU A 605 10.25 -11.21 18.64
CA LEU A 605 9.37 -11.25 17.49
C LEU A 605 8.86 -12.67 17.23
N PHE A 606 7.53 -12.81 17.18
CA PHE A 606 6.86 -14.09 16.93
C PHE A 606 5.62 -13.87 16.08
N ILE A 607 5.48 -14.71 15.06
CA ILE A 607 4.29 -14.77 14.21
C ILE A 607 3.50 -15.99 14.68
N GLY A 608 2.23 -15.80 15.05
CA GLY A 608 1.31 -16.89 15.39
C GLY A 608 1.31 -17.98 14.32
N ALA A 609 1.32 -19.24 14.75
CA ALA A 609 1.24 -20.40 13.85
C ALA A 609 -0.17 -20.56 13.27
#